data_AF-A0A354PD09-F1
#
_entry.id   AF-A0A354PD09-F1
#
_cell.length_a   1.000
_cell.length_b   1.000
_cell.length_c   1.000
_cell.angle_alpha   90.00
_cell.angle_beta   90.00
_cell.angle_gamma   90.00
#
_symmetry.space_group_name_H-M   'P 1'
#
loop_
_entity.id
_entity.type
_entity.pdbx_description
1 polymer ?
#
loop_
_entity_poly.entity_id
_entity_poly.type
_entity_poly.pdbx_seq_one_letter_code
_entity_poly.pdbx_strand_id
1 'polypeptide(L)'
;MNHFQFIWTHLSFTLIAASGMIVGVRVLRFAAAKLRPRRLRLLNEDAVLGDRSAFAIPAIVAIVISAALSAVPLGGVDLSGHLLAYSGELSFATIFFLAVTIGGKVARGGHRSDLHLWYGPQWAWTIGGLAIYSVALSGRGPDLYSLGYGSTPAWILLAISGGAAIAQRWMVASLALGIILAWQFRFSGAVNLWDYAIDPFIFAGAAVQTLARVGSSFAKAGTKRRGGRKLVTESSIVVTKAA
;
A
#
# COMPACT_ATOMS: atom_id res chain seq x y z
N MET A 1 -3.01 25.03 26.52
CA MET A 1 -4.09 24.09 26.13
C MET A 1 -3.87 22.83 26.95
N ASN A 2 -4.87 22.38 27.72
CA ASN A 2 -4.67 21.21 28.59
C ASN A 2 -4.51 19.96 27.71
N HIS A 3 -3.56 19.07 28.03
CA HIS A 3 -3.31 17.81 27.29
C HIS A 3 -4.61 17.03 27.02
N PHE A 4 -5.57 17.09 27.94
CA PHE A 4 -6.88 16.48 27.81
C PHE A 4 -7.74 17.08 26.68
N GLN A 5 -7.71 18.40 26.49
CA GLN A 5 -8.42 19.05 25.39
C GLN A 5 -7.79 18.72 24.03
N PHE A 6 -6.45 18.63 23.96
CA PHE A 6 -5.74 18.24 22.75
C PHE A 6 -6.14 16.81 22.32
N ILE A 7 -6.11 15.85 23.24
CA ILE A 7 -6.54 14.47 23.00
C ILE A 7 -8.00 14.42 22.53
N TRP A 8 -8.91 15.16 23.19
CA TRP A 8 -10.32 15.18 22.82
C TRP A 8 -10.57 15.77 21.42
N THR A 9 -9.89 16.86 21.07
CA THR A 9 -10.01 17.48 19.74
C THR A 9 -9.47 16.57 18.64
N HIS A 10 -8.39 15.84 18.91
CA HIS A 10 -7.85 14.89 17.94
C HIS A 10 -8.74 13.67 17.77
N LEU A 11 -9.24 13.11 18.88
CA LEU A 11 -10.09 11.93 18.87
C LEU A 11 -11.43 12.18 18.16
N SER A 12 -12.06 13.32 18.44
CA SER A 12 -13.28 13.76 17.77
C SER A 12 -13.05 14.04 16.29
N PHE A 13 -11.94 14.68 15.90
CA PHE A 13 -11.62 14.90 14.50
C PHE A 13 -11.30 13.59 13.75
N THR A 14 -10.59 12.63 14.35
CA THR A 14 -10.39 11.30 13.76
C THR A 14 -11.70 10.53 13.60
N LEU A 15 -12.60 10.62 14.58
CA LEU A 15 -13.94 10.02 14.49
C LEU A 15 -14.76 10.65 13.37
N ILE A 16 -14.74 11.98 13.25
CA ILE A 16 -15.43 12.72 12.18
C ILE A 16 -14.83 12.41 10.81
N ALA A 17 -13.49 12.36 10.70
CA ALA A 17 -12.81 12.01 9.46
C ALA A 17 -13.10 10.56 9.06
N ALA A 18 -13.01 9.61 9.99
CA ALA A 18 -13.31 8.20 9.73
C ALA A 18 -14.78 7.98 9.35
N SER A 19 -15.72 8.59 10.08
CA SER A 19 -17.16 8.50 9.77
C SER A 19 -17.51 9.21 8.47
N GLY A 20 -16.95 10.39 8.21
CA GLY A 20 -17.09 11.12 6.95
C GLY A 20 -16.53 10.32 5.76
N MET A 21 -15.43 9.61 5.95
CA MET A 21 -14.84 8.72 4.94
C MET A 21 -15.72 7.49 4.69
N ILE A 22 -16.29 6.87 5.74
CA ILE A 22 -17.25 5.77 5.62
C ILE A 22 -18.50 6.22 4.84
N VAL A 23 -19.05 7.39 5.17
CA VAL A 23 -20.21 7.97 4.49
C VAL A 23 -19.87 8.36 3.05
N GLY A 24 -18.72 9.00 2.82
CA GLY A 24 -18.24 9.37 1.49
C GLY A 24 -18.05 8.16 0.59
N VAL A 25 -17.47 7.06 1.11
CA VAL A 25 -17.37 5.79 0.40
C VAL A 25 -18.75 5.20 0.09
N ARG A 26 -19.74 5.31 1.00
CA ARG A 26 -21.12 4.86 0.72
C ARG A 26 -21.79 5.70 -0.37
N VAL A 27 -21.61 7.02 -0.37
CA VAL A 27 -22.18 7.92 -1.39
C VAL A 27 -21.52 7.69 -2.75
N LEU A 28 -20.19 7.56 -2.80
CA LEU A 28 -19.45 7.22 -4.02
C LEU A 28 -19.85 5.84 -4.56
N ARG A 29 -20.08 4.86 -3.68
CA ARG A 29 -20.63 3.55 -4.06
C ARG A 29 -22.00 3.69 -4.74
N PHE A 30 -22.88 4.52 -4.19
CA PHE A 30 -24.22 4.75 -4.74
C PHE A 30 -24.17 5.48 -6.09
N ALA A 31 -23.34 6.51 -6.21
CA ALA A 31 -23.16 7.26 -7.45
C ALA A 31 -22.53 6.40 -8.57
N ALA A 32 -21.48 5.64 -8.25
CA ALA A 32 -20.81 4.77 -9.22
C ALA A 32 -21.71 3.61 -9.68
N ALA A 33 -22.58 3.09 -8.82
CA ALA A 33 -23.57 2.08 -9.17
C ALA A 33 -24.64 2.59 -10.13
N LYS A 34 -24.89 3.91 -10.15
CA LYS A 34 -25.87 4.56 -11.03
C LYS A 34 -25.31 4.82 -12.44
N LEU A 35 -23.98 4.91 -12.57
CA LEU A 35 -23.29 5.22 -13.83
C LEU A 35 -22.88 3.98 -14.65
N ARG A 36 -23.07 2.75 -14.15
CA ARG A 36 -22.65 1.53 -14.89
C ARG A 36 -23.75 1.03 -15.85
N PRO A 37 -23.41 0.75 -17.12
CA PRO A 37 -24.34 0.17 -18.08
C PRO A 37 -24.81 -1.24 -17.67
N ARG A 38 -26.12 -1.49 -17.76
CA ARG A 38 -26.84 -2.69 -17.27
C ARG A 38 -26.23 -4.03 -17.70
N ARG A 39 -25.56 -4.11 -18.86
CA ARG A 39 -25.03 -5.37 -19.41
C ARG A 39 -23.77 -5.91 -18.73
N LEU A 40 -22.97 -5.08 -18.06
CA LEU A 40 -21.76 -5.53 -17.33
C LEU A 40 -22.04 -5.87 -15.85
N ARG A 41 -23.30 -5.79 -15.43
CA ARG A 41 -23.73 -5.86 -14.03
C ARG A 41 -23.81 -7.29 -13.51
N LEU A 42 -24.25 -8.24 -14.33
CA LEU A 42 -24.59 -9.60 -13.88
C LEU A 42 -23.41 -10.58 -13.83
N LEU A 43 -22.32 -10.34 -14.57
CA LEU A 43 -21.16 -11.25 -14.61
C LEU A 43 -20.03 -10.87 -13.64
N ASN A 44 -20.13 -9.72 -12.98
CA ASN A 44 -19.00 -9.15 -12.25
C ASN A 44 -19.35 -8.67 -10.83
N GLU A 45 -20.63 -8.62 -10.44
CA GLU A 45 -21.00 -8.12 -9.12
C GLU A 45 -20.51 -9.04 -8.00
N ASP A 46 -20.58 -10.36 -8.14
CA ASP A 46 -20.15 -11.29 -7.09
C ASP A 46 -18.62 -11.34 -6.93
N ALA A 47 -17.86 -11.34 -8.03
CA ALA A 47 -16.40 -11.33 -8.00
C ALA A 47 -15.84 -10.00 -7.49
N VAL A 48 -16.47 -8.87 -7.86
CA VAL A 48 -15.98 -7.53 -7.50
C VAL A 48 -16.43 -7.12 -6.09
N LEU A 49 -17.59 -7.57 -5.59
CA LEU A 49 -18.01 -7.33 -4.21
C LEU A 49 -17.17 -8.14 -3.21
N GLY A 50 -16.81 -9.37 -3.56
CA GLY A 50 -15.91 -10.21 -2.76
C GLY A 50 -14.53 -9.58 -2.62
N ASP A 51 -13.93 -9.11 -3.71
CA ASP A 51 -12.58 -8.56 -3.66
C ASP A 51 -12.56 -7.17 -2.98
N ARG A 52 -13.60 -6.34 -3.15
CA ARG A 52 -13.66 -5.00 -2.52
C ARG A 52 -13.92 -5.02 -1.01
N SER A 53 -14.74 -5.95 -0.52
CA SER A 53 -14.99 -6.09 0.91
C SER A 53 -13.81 -6.73 1.65
N ALA A 54 -13.10 -7.65 0.99
CA ALA A 54 -11.92 -8.31 1.52
C ALA A 54 -10.77 -7.36 1.89
N PHE A 55 -10.67 -6.18 1.25
CA PHE A 55 -9.65 -5.17 1.59
C PHE A 55 -10.17 -4.05 2.47
N ALA A 56 -11.43 -3.62 2.30
CA ALA A 56 -11.98 -2.52 3.09
C ALA A 56 -12.05 -2.87 4.58
N ILE A 57 -12.46 -4.10 4.91
CA ILE A 57 -12.57 -4.56 6.30
C ILE A 57 -11.20 -4.55 7.00
N PRO A 58 -10.15 -5.24 6.50
CA PRO A 58 -8.85 -5.22 7.17
C PRO A 58 -8.20 -3.84 7.15
N ALA A 59 -8.42 -2.99 6.15
CA ALA A 59 -7.93 -1.61 6.17
C ALA A 59 -8.60 -0.77 7.26
N ILE A 60 -9.93 -0.87 7.40
CA ILE A 60 -10.67 -0.20 8.48
C ILE A 60 -10.23 -0.74 9.84
N VAL A 61 -10.13 -2.07 9.97
CA VAL A 61 -9.65 -2.71 11.20
C VAL A 61 -8.23 -2.26 11.54
N ALA A 62 -7.33 -2.16 10.54
CA ALA A 62 -5.98 -1.64 10.74
C ALA A 62 -5.98 -0.20 11.24
N ILE A 63 -6.80 0.67 10.65
CA ILE A 63 -6.96 2.07 11.08
C ILE A 63 -7.50 2.13 12.50
N VAL A 64 -8.53 1.34 12.81
CA VAL A 64 -9.16 1.29 14.15
C VAL A 64 -8.19 0.76 15.20
N ILE A 65 -7.47 -0.33 14.92
CA ILE A 65 -6.46 -0.88 15.83
C ILE A 65 -5.34 0.14 16.04
N SER A 66 -4.85 0.79 14.97
CA SER A 66 -3.81 1.81 15.09
C SER A 66 -4.28 2.99 15.96
N ALA A 67 -5.52 3.44 15.76
CA ALA A 67 -6.12 4.48 16.59
C ALA A 67 -6.33 4.03 18.04
N ALA A 68 -6.79 2.80 18.27
CA ALA A 68 -7.00 2.25 19.61
C ALA A 68 -5.69 2.10 20.38
N LEU A 69 -4.63 1.59 19.73
CA LEU A 69 -3.29 1.49 20.31
C LEU A 69 -2.72 2.87 20.66
N SER A 70 -3.14 3.92 19.95
CA SER A 70 -2.74 5.30 20.25
C SER A 70 -3.42 5.92 21.48
N ALA A 71 -4.47 5.29 22.02
CA ALA A 71 -5.26 5.83 23.12
C ALA A 71 -5.06 5.10 24.46
N VAL A 72 -4.24 4.05 24.53
CA VAL A 72 -4.02 3.24 25.75
C VAL A 72 -2.84 3.80 26.53
N PRO A 73 -3.00 4.38 27.74
CA PRO A 73 -1.87 4.87 28.54
C PRO A 73 -1.12 3.73 29.25
N LEU A 74 0.22 3.73 29.20
CA LEU A 74 1.10 2.78 29.91
C LEU A 74 2.26 3.51 30.60
N GLY A 75 2.20 3.61 31.94
CA GLY A 75 3.31 4.18 32.72
C GLY A 75 3.56 5.67 32.50
N GLY A 76 2.52 6.46 32.19
CA GLY A 76 2.62 7.90 31.98
C GLY A 76 3.01 8.33 30.55
N VAL A 77 3.24 7.35 29.67
CA VAL A 77 3.39 7.56 28.23
C VAL A 77 2.35 6.67 27.53
N ASP A 78 1.75 7.12 26.44
CA ASP A 78 0.80 6.28 25.73
C ASP A 78 1.49 5.01 25.20
N LEU A 79 0.77 3.89 25.09
CA LEU A 79 1.24 2.62 24.52
C LEU A 79 1.73 2.85 23.09
N SER A 80 1.11 3.78 22.35
CA SER A 80 1.68 4.27 21.09
C SER A 80 3.05 4.87 21.30
N GLY A 81 3.32 5.66 22.34
CA GLY A 81 4.66 6.19 22.63
C GLY A 81 5.68 5.12 22.99
N HIS A 82 5.29 4.07 23.72
CA HIS A 82 6.18 2.92 24.00
C HIS A 82 6.40 2.04 22.77
N LEU A 83 5.33 1.76 22.02
CA LEU A 83 5.44 1.06 20.75
C LEU A 83 6.24 1.92 19.78
N LEU A 84 6.05 3.24 19.70
CA LEU A 84 6.82 4.18 18.90
C LEU A 84 8.28 4.30 19.38
N ALA A 85 8.60 4.04 20.64
CA ALA A 85 9.99 3.93 21.05
C ALA A 85 10.65 2.67 20.45
N TYR A 86 9.88 1.59 20.22
CA TYR A 86 10.34 0.34 19.60
C TYR A 86 10.06 0.21 18.08
N SER A 87 9.09 0.97 17.59
CA SER A 87 8.48 0.95 16.26
C SER A 87 8.57 2.31 15.59
N GLY A 88 9.21 3.30 16.22
CA GLY A 88 9.40 4.65 15.69
C GLY A 88 10.25 4.67 14.42
N GLU A 89 10.83 3.51 14.09
CA GLU A 89 11.46 3.27 12.79
C GLU A 89 10.47 2.78 11.73
N LEU A 90 9.30 2.28 12.12
CA LEU A 90 8.32 1.75 11.18
C LEU A 90 7.38 2.84 10.67
N SER A 91 7.44 3.09 9.36
CA SER A 91 6.51 4.04 8.73
C SER A 91 5.06 3.54 8.79
N PHE A 92 4.11 4.46 8.71
CA PHE A 92 2.69 4.11 8.61
C PHE A 92 2.42 3.16 7.44
N ALA A 93 3.10 3.36 6.31
CA ALA A 93 2.98 2.47 5.16
C ALA A 93 3.32 1.02 5.54
N THR A 94 4.37 0.79 6.34
CA THR A 94 4.81 -0.55 6.74
C THR A 94 3.74 -1.24 7.56
N ILE A 95 3.20 -0.52 8.55
CA ILE A 95 2.12 -0.99 9.42
C ILE A 95 0.88 -1.31 8.58
N PHE A 96 0.52 -0.43 7.64
CA PHE A 96 -0.61 -0.64 6.74
C PHE A 96 -0.43 -1.92 5.90
N PHE A 97 0.74 -2.10 5.27
CA PHE A 97 1.02 -3.30 4.48
C PHE A 97 0.97 -4.57 5.31
N LEU A 98 1.55 -4.54 6.51
CA LEU A 98 1.53 -5.66 7.44
C LEU A 98 0.09 -6.01 7.83
N ALA A 99 -0.71 -5.02 8.21
CA ALA A 99 -2.09 -5.21 8.64
C ALA A 99 -2.98 -5.73 7.51
N VAL A 100 -2.84 -5.22 6.28
CA VAL A 100 -3.58 -5.73 5.12
C VAL A 100 -3.14 -7.16 4.77
N THR A 101 -1.85 -7.47 4.88
CA THR A 101 -1.33 -8.82 4.60
C THR A 101 -1.84 -9.84 5.62
N ILE A 102 -1.73 -9.53 6.91
CA ILE A 102 -2.23 -10.39 7.99
C ILE A 102 -3.75 -10.50 7.92
N GLY A 103 -4.46 -9.38 7.82
CA GLY A 103 -5.92 -9.35 7.74
C GLY A 103 -6.45 -10.12 6.53
N GLY A 104 -5.80 -9.97 5.37
CA GLY A 104 -6.14 -10.74 4.18
C GLY A 104 -5.88 -12.24 4.33
N LYS A 105 -4.79 -12.63 4.99
CA LYS A 105 -4.48 -14.04 5.28
C LYS A 105 -5.50 -14.65 6.25
N VAL A 106 -5.88 -13.92 7.29
CA VAL A 106 -6.89 -14.35 8.27
C VAL A 106 -8.26 -14.48 7.61
N ALA A 107 -8.70 -13.45 6.86
CA ALA A 107 -10.01 -13.44 6.21
C ALA A 107 -10.18 -14.57 5.16
N ARG A 108 -9.09 -15.03 4.55
CA ARG A 108 -9.08 -16.11 3.56
C ARG A 108 -8.76 -17.49 4.15
N GLY A 109 -8.76 -17.62 5.48
CA GLY A 109 -8.48 -18.89 6.16
C GLY A 109 -7.09 -19.44 5.84
N GLY A 110 -6.09 -18.58 5.66
CA GLY A 110 -4.71 -18.97 5.36
C GLY A 110 -4.41 -19.24 3.88
N HIS A 111 -5.40 -19.15 2.97
CA HIS A 111 -5.15 -19.30 1.55
C HIS A 111 -4.22 -18.22 1.02
N ARG A 112 -3.32 -18.62 0.12
CA ARG A 112 -2.30 -17.74 -0.45
C ARG A 112 -2.99 -16.65 -1.27
N SER A 113 -2.99 -15.43 -0.75
CA SER A 113 -3.53 -14.27 -1.46
C SER A 113 -2.82 -14.07 -2.78
N ASP A 114 -3.60 -13.88 -3.85
CA ASP A 114 -3.05 -13.51 -5.15
C ASP A 114 -2.27 -12.21 -5.01
N LEU A 115 -0.95 -12.31 -5.11
CA LEU A 115 -0.01 -11.19 -4.97
C LEU A 115 -0.15 -10.15 -6.10
N HIS A 116 -1.05 -10.37 -7.05
CA HIS A 116 -1.19 -9.54 -8.24
C HIS A 116 -1.67 -8.11 -7.96
N LEU A 117 -2.44 -7.90 -6.89
CA LEU A 117 -2.90 -6.57 -6.51
C LEU A 117 -1.77 -5.65 -6.01
N TRP A 118 -0.60 -6.22 -5.71
CA TRP A 118 0.53 -5.52 -5.09
C TRP A 118 1.59 -5.03 -6.07
N TYR A 119 1.50 -5.40 -7.36
CA TYR A 119 2.54 -5.07 -8.35
C TYR A 119 2.80 -3.57 -8.50
N GLY A 120 1.75 -2.78 -8.71
CA GLY A 120 1.87 -1.34 -8.95
C GLY A 120 2.49 -0.60 -7.76
N PRO A 121 1.91 -0.72 -6.55
CA PRO A 121 2.47 -0.16 -5.31
C PRO A 121 3.95 -0.51 -5.14
N GLN A 122 4.30 -1.78 -5.21
CA GLN A 122 5.65 -2.25 -4.92
C GLN A 122 6.73 -1.55 -5.76
N TRP A 123 6.47 -1.29 -7.04
CA TRP A 123 7.39 -0.54 -7.90
C TRP A 123 7.53 0.91 -7.46
N ALA A 124 6.43 1.57 -7.06
CA ALA A 124 6.48 2.93 -6.53
C ALA A 124 7.36 3.02 -5.28
N TRP A 125 7.24 2.07 -4.35
CA TRP A 125 8.11 2.03 -3.15
C TRP A 125 9.55 1.64 -3.45
N THR A 126 9.79 0.75 -4.41
CA THR A 126 11.17 0.38 -4.81
C THR A 126 11.86 1.57 -5.48
N ILE A 127 11.22 2.22 -6.45
CA ILE A 127 11.78 3.37 -7.16
C ILE A 127 11.87 4.58 -6.25
N GLY A 128 10.81 4.87 -5.48
CA GLY A 128 10.77 6.00 -4.55
C GLY A 128 11.79 5.86 -3.43
N GLY A 129 11.87 4.67 -2.82
CA GLY A 129 12.89 4.37 -1.82
C GLY A 129 14.29 4.46 -2.39
N LEU A 130 14.55 3.89 -3.57
CA LEU A 130 15.85 4.00 -4.21
C LEU A 130 16.23 5.45 -4.50
N ALA A 131 15.32 6.25 -5.06
CA ALA A 131 15.57 7.66 -5.37
C ALA A 131 15.87 8.47 -4.10
N ILE A 132 15.03 8.35 -3.07
CA ILE A 132 15.16 9.13 -1.84
C ILE A 132 16.38 8.68 -1.04
N TYR A 133 16.56 7.38 -0.82
CA TYR A 133 17.71 6.89 -0.05
C TYR A 133 19.03 7.05 -0.79
N SER A 134 19.08 6.88 -2.11
CA SER A 134 20.34 7.08 -2.84
C SER A 134 20.79 8.53 -2.80
N VAL A 135 19.86 9.49 -2.88
CA VAL A 135 20.17 10.92 -2.77
C VAL A 135 20.57 11.28 -1.32
N ALA A 136 19.88 10.72 -0.32
CA ALA A 136 20.24 10.92 1.07
C ALA A 136 21.64 10.36 1.39
N LEU A 137 21.99 9.19 0.83
CA LEU A 137 23.30 8.53 1.02
C LEU A 137 24.43 9.18 0.22
N SER A 138 24.15 9.70 -0.97
CA SER A 138 25.20 10.29 -1.83
C SER A 138 25.70 11.64 -1.31
N GLY A 139 24.90 12.34 -0.49
CA GLY A 139 25.17 13.71 -0.05
C GLY A 139 25.30 14.72 -1.21
N ARG A 140 24.94 14.32 -2.44
CA ARG A 140 25.12 15.09 -3.67
C ARG A 140 23.83 15.07 -4.48
N GLY A 141 23.32 16.25 -4.81
CA GLY A 141 22.14 16.44 -5.64
C GLY A 141 21.05 17.27 -4.94
N PRO A 142 19.90 17.50 -5.62
CA PRO A 142 18.76 18.14 -5.00
C PRO A 142 18.25 17.26 -3.86
N ASP A 143 18.10 17.83 -2.66
CA ASP A 143 17.60 17.12 -1.49
C ASP A 143 16.12 16.73 -1.71
N LEU A 144 15.87 15.55 -2.28
CA LEU A 144 14.52 15.02 -2.49
C LEU A 144 13.79 14.77 -1.17
N TYR A 145 14.54 14.52 -0.10
CA TYR A 145 13.97 14.33 1.22
C TYR A 145 13.39 15.65 1.77
N SER A 146 13.97 16.79 1.41
CA SER A 146 13.41 18.11 1.75
C SER A 146 12.00 18.35 1.19
N LEU A 147 11.62 17.70 0.08
CA LEU A 147 10.29 17.83 -0.54
C LEU A 147 9.16 17.32 0.36
N GLY A 148 9.49 16.56 1.40
CA GLY A 148 8.52 16.04 2.36
C GLY A 148 8.20 17.01 3.49
N TYR A 149 8.87 18.16 3.55
CA TYR A 149 8.51 19.26 4.45
C TYR A 149 7.40 20.13 3.86
N GLY A 150 6.59 20.72 4.74
CA GLY A 150 5.47 21.60 4.37
C GLY A 150 4.22 20.85 3.93
N SER A 151 3.21 21.60 3.46
CA SER A 151 1.90 21.06 3.09
C SER A 151 1.80 20.58 1.63
N THR A 152 2.69 21.04 0.76
CA THR A 152 2.70 20.69 -0.67
C THR A 152 2.67 19.18 -0.94
N PRO A 153 3.54 18.35 -0.34
CA PRO A 153 3.52 16.91 -0.61
C PRO A 153 2.23 16.22 -0.13
N ALA A 154 1.58 16.74 0.92
CA ALA A 154 0.30 16.22 1.39
C ALA A 154 -0.82 16.47 0.37
N TRP A 155 -0.85 17.63 -0.28
CA TRP A 155 -1.80 17.92 -1.36
C TRP A 155 -1.60 17.02 -2.58
N ILE A 156 -0.34 16.75 -2.94
CA ILE A 156 0.00 15.82 -4.03
C ILE A 156 -0.50 14.41 -3.69
N LEU A 157 -0.23 13.90 -2.48
CA LEU A 157 -0.74 12.60 -2.05
C LEU A 157 -2.28 12.58 -2.00
N LEU A 158 -2.92 13.68 -1.64
CA LEU A 158 -4.38 13.76 -1.60
C LEU A 158 -4.97 13.64 -3.00
N ALA A 159 -4.37 14.32 -3.98
CA ALA A 159 -4.74 14.18 -5.39
C ALA A 159 -4.52 12.75 -5.90
N ILE A 160 -3.40 12.11 -5.53
CA ILE A 160 -3.14 10.69 -5.84
C ILE A 160 -4.20 9.78 -5.21
N SER A 161 -4.57 10.03 -3.96
CA SER A 161 -5.61 9.27 -3.27
C SER A 161 -6.96 9.38 -3.97
N GLY A 162 -7.37 10.61 -4.33
CA GLY A 162 -8.60 10.86 -5.08
C GLY A 162 -8.60 10.20 -6.46
N GLY A 163 -7.52 10.35 -7.23
CA GLY A 163 -7.35 9.71 -8.53
C GLY A 163 -7.38 8.18 -8.45
N ALA A 164 -6.72 7.61 -7.45
CA ALA A 164 -6.75 6.16 -7.18
C ALA A 164 -8.16 5.68 -6.82
N ALA A 165 -8.91 6.42 -6.01
CA ALA A 165 -10.30 6.10 -5.66
C ALA A 165 -11.21 6.12 -6.91
N ILE A 166 -11.08 7.13 -7.78
CA ILE A 166 -11.82 7.22 -9.05
C ILE A 166 -11.49 6.01 -9.94
N ALA A 167 -10.21 5.66 -10.05
CA ALA A 167 -9.73 4.49 -10.77
C ALA A 167 -10.04 3.14 -10.09
N GLN A 168 -10.80 3.15 -8.98
CA GLN A 168 -11.18 1.96 -8.19
C GLN A 168 -9.98 1.20 -7.62
N ARG A 169 -8.83 1.87 -7.45
CA ARG A 169 -7.61 1.36 -6.81
C ARG A 169 -7.64 1.68 -5.30
N TRP A 170 -8.64 1.14 -4.62
CA TRP A 170 -8.95 1.48 -3.23
C TRP A 170 -7.80 1.28 -2.25
N MET A 171 -6.96 0.26 -2.43
CA MET A 171 -5.80 0.02 -1.59
C MET A 171 -4.81 1.19 -1.63
N VAL A 172 -4.50 1.70 -2.83
CA VAL A 172 -3.61 2.86 -3.02
C VAL A 172 -4.26 4.11 -2.45
N ALA A 173 -5.56 4.29 -2.67
CA ALA A 173 -6.31 5.43 -2.15
C ALA A 173 -6.28 5.47 -0.60
N SER A 174 -6.57 4.34 0.05
CA SER A 174 -6.55 4.20 1.51
C SER A 174 -5.17 4.37 2.10
N LEU A 175 -4.14 3.83 1.46
CA LEU A 175 -2.76 3.97 1.91
C LEU A 175 -2.29 5.43 1.83
N ALA A 176 -2.45 6.08 0.67
CA ALA A 176 -2.08 7.48 0.49
C ALA A 176 -2.79 8.39 1.50
N LEU A 177 -4.09 8.15 1.73
CA LEU A 177 -4.86 8.92 2.69
C LEU A 177 -4.46 8.63 4.14
N GLY A 178 -4.17 7.37 4.47
CA GLY A 178 -3.65 6.98 5.78
C GLY A 178 -2.31 7.65 6.10
N ILE A 179 -1.40 7.75 5.12
CA ILE A 179 -0.12 8.50 5.26
C ILE A 179 -0.38 9.97 5.58
N ILE A 180 -1.28 10.63 4.83
CA ILE A 180 -1.61 12.05 5.07
C ILE A 180 -2.17 12.24 6.47
N LEU A 181 -3.09 11.38 6.90
CA LEU A 181 -3.69 11.45 8.22
C LEU A 181 -2.64 11.22 9.31
N ALA A 182 -1.81 10.18 9.18
CA ALA A 182 -0.74 9.89 10.14
C ALA A 182 0.24 11.07 10.28
N TRP A 183 0.58 11.73 9.18
CA TRP A 183 1.43 12.92 9.18
C TRP A 183 0.73 14.14 9.81
N GLN A 184 -0.53 14.41 9.47
CA GLN A 184 -1.31 15.51 10.05
C GLN A 184 -1.46 15.38 11.56
N PHE A 185 -1.65 14.16 12.06
CA PHE A 185 -1.75 13.88 13.49
C PHE A 185 -0.40 13.68 14.18
N ARG A 186 0.71 13.76 13.44
CA ARG A 186 2.06 13.56 13.98
C ARG A 186 2.20 12.24 14.76
N PHE A 187 1.64 11.15 14.24
CA PHE A 187 1.64 9.87 14.96
C PHE A 187 3.03 9.36 15.34
N SER A 188 4.07 9.68 14.55
CA SER A 188 5.46 9.36 14.91
C SER A 188 6.26 10.53 15.45
N GLY A 189 5.64 11.69 15.64
CA GLY A 189 6.33 12.96 15.93
C GLY A 189 7.14 13.50 14.74
N ALA A 190 7.32 12.73 13.67
CA ALA A 190 8.08 13.15 12.51
C ALA A 190 7.44 14.35 11.82
N VAL A 191 8.27 15.33 11.47
CA VAL A 191 7.85 16.54 10.76
C VAL A 191 7.72 16.28 9.26
N ASN A 192 8.58 15.40 8.73
CA ASN A 192 8.66 15.07 7.32
C ASN A 192 7.59 14.02 6.95
N LEU A 193 6.86 14.27 5.86
CA LEU A 193 5.84 13.35 5.34
C LEU A 193 6.47 12.02 4.85
N TRP A 194 7.69 12.05 4.34
CA TRP A 194 8.36 10.86 3.83
C TRP A 194 8.58 9.79 4.90
N ASP A 195 8.76 10.18 6.16
CA ASP A 195 8.93 9.26 7.29
C ASP A 195 7.68 8.40 7.55
N TYR A 196 6.50 8.88 7.13
CA TYR A 196 5.25 8.12 7.21
C TYR A 196 5.01 7.25 5.97
N ALA A 197 5.64 7.60 4.84
CA ALA A 197 5.39 6.98 3.55
C ALA A 197 6.42 5.90 3.20
N ILE A 198 7.68 6.11 3.54
CA ILE A 198 8.82 5.31 3.08
C ILE A 198 9.64 4.87 4.28
N ASP A 199 9.88 3.57 4.34
CA ASP A 199 10.61 2.89 5.40
C ASP A 199 11.69 2.01 4.76
N PRO A 200 12.90 1.93 5.33
CA PRO A 200 13.94 1.01 4.87
C PRO A 200 13.45 -0.43 4.72
N PHE A 201 12.58 -0.90 5.61
CA PHE A 201 12.03 -2.25 5.59
C PHE A 201 11.06 -2.47 4.42
N ILE A 202 10.16 -1.51 4.14
CA ILE A 202 9.30 -1.62 2.95
C ILE A 202 10.14 -1.60 1.70
N PHE A 203 11.11 -0.69 1.62
CA PHE A 203 12.00 -0.60 0.47
C PHE A 203 12.75 -1.92 0.24
N ALA A 204 13.37 -2.48 1.28
CA ALA A 204 14.10 -3.74 1.19
C ALA A 204 13.18 -4.89 0.79
N GLY A 205 12.00 -5.02 1.42
CA GLY A 205 11.02 -6.05 1.09
C GLY A 205 10.52 -5.93 -0.36
N ALA A 206 10.22 -4.72 -0.80
CA ALA A 206 9.78 -4.43 -2.16
C ALA A 206 10.89 -4.73 -3.19
N ALA A 207 12.14 -4.33 -2.91
CA ALA A 207 13.29 -4.58 -3.76
C ALA A 207 13.58 -6.08 -3.90
N VAL A 208 13.61 -6.84 -2.80
CA VAL A 208 13.80 -8.30 -2.82
C VAL A 208 12.72 -8.99 -3.65
N GLN A 209 11.45 -8.64 -3.42
CA GLN A 209 10.35 -9.22 -4.21
C GLN A 209 10.45 -8.85 -5.70
N THR A 210 10.87 -7.62 -6.03
CA THR A 210 11.05 -7.17 -7.41
C THR A 210 12.18 -7.95 -8.08
N LEU A 211 13.33 -8.08 -7.43
CA LEU A 211 14.48 -8.84 -7.91
C LEU A 211 14.15 -10.32 -8.10
N ALA A 212 13.48 -10.96 -7.13
CA ALA A 212 13.07 -12.36 -7.23
C ALA A 212 12.17 -12.60 -8.46
N ARG A 213 11.28 -11.66 -8.76
CA ARG A 213 10.39 -11.74 -9.92
C ARG A 213 11.14 -11.58 -11.23
N VAL A 214 11.96 -10.53 -11.33
CA VAL A 214 12.79 -10.28 -12.52
C VAL A 214 13.67 -11.50 -12.81
N GLY A 215 14.32 -12.06 -11.78
CA GLY A 215 15.09 -13.30 -11.90
C GLY A 215 14.27 -14.50 -12.38
N SER A 216 13.06 -14.70 -11.82
CA SER A 216 12.17 -15.79 -12.25
C SER A 216 11.70 -15.65 -13.70
N SER A 217 11.48 -14.41 -14.18
CA SER A 217 11.10 -14.13 -15.57
C SER A 217 12.25 -14.44 -16.54
N PHE A 218 13.48 -14.07 -16.19
CA PHE A 218 14.66 -14.43 -16.97
C PHE A 218 14.90 -15.94 -17.01
N ALA A 219 14.73 -16.64 -15.89
CA ALA A 219 14.84 -18.10 -15.83
C ALA A 219 13.82 -18.80 -16.75
N LYS A 220 12.56 -18.35 -16.73
CA LYS A 220 11.48 -18.88 -17.61
C LYS A 220 11.74 -18.58 -19.09
N ALA A 221 12.27 -17.40 -19.41
CA ALA A 221 12.64 -17.06 -20.78
C ALA A 221 13.79 -17.94 -21.30
N GLY A 222 14.77 -18.21 -20.44
CA GLY A 222 15.90 -19.11 -20.74
C GLY A 222 15.47 -20.54 -21.01
N THR A 223 14.56 -21.10 -20.21
CA THR A 223 14.06 -22.48 -20.40
C THR A 223 13.21 -22.61 -21.66
N LYS A 224 12.35 -21.63 -21.99
CA LYS A 224 11.56 -21.62 -23.23
C LYS A 224 12.45 -21.60 -24.48
N ARG A 225 13.54 -20.83 -24.46
CA ARG A 225 14.51 -20.77 -25.58
C ARG A 225 15.26 -22.10 -25.77
N ARG A 226 15.51 -22.86 -24.69
CA ARG A 226 16.18 -24.17 -24.75
C ARG A 226 15.24 -25.28 -25.23
N GLY A 227 13.96 -25.25 -24.86
CA GLY A 227 12.95 -26.20 -25.35
C GLY A 227 12.60 -26.02 -26.83
N GLY A 228 12.48 -24.77 -27.31
CA GLY A 228 12.19 -24.49 -28.72
C GLY A 228 13.30 -24.91 -29.69
N ARG A 229 14.57 -24.86 -29.26
CA ARG A 229 15.70 -25.32 -30.10
C ARG A 229 15.71 -26.83 -30.33
N LYS A 230 15.33 -27.64 -29.33
CA LYS A 230 15.29 -29.11 -29.48
C LYS A 230 14.28 -29.56 -30.54
N LEU A 231 13.11 -28.93 -30.60
CA LEU A 231 12.05 -29.29 -31.54
C LEU A 231 12.41 -28.97 -33.00
N VAL A 232 13.15 -27.89 -33.26
CA VAL A 232 13.56 -27.52 -34.62
C VAL A 232 14.66 -28.46 -35.16
N THR A 233 15.53 -28.99 -34.30
CA THR A 233 16.61 -29.90 -34.73
C THR A 233 16.12 -31.31 -35.03
N GLU A 234 15.10 -31.81 -34.33
CA GLU A 234 14.51 -33.12 -34.64
C GLU A 234 13.69 -33.10 -35.94
N SER A 235 12.95 -32.02 -36.22
CA SER A 235 12.18 -31.93 -37.48
C SER A 235 13.05 -31.87 -38.73
N SER A 236 14.27 -31.32 -38.64
CA SER A 236 15.17 -31.23 -39.80
C SER A 236 15.92 -32.53 -40.10
N ILE A 237 16.09 -33.42 -39.12
CA ILE A 237 16.79 -34.71 -39.31
C ILE A 237 15.88 -35.77 -39.95
N VAL A 238 14.56 -35.69 -39.74
CA VAL A 238 13.61 -36.65 -40.31
C VAL A 238 13.39 -36.42 -41.81
N VAL A 239 13.46 -35.18 -42.29
CA VAL A 239 13.25 -34.86 -43.72
C VAL A 239 14.44 -35.26 -44.59
N THR A 240 15.66 -35.33 -44.04
CA THR A 240 16.86 -35.71 -44.81
C THR A 240 17.08 -37.22 -44.96
N LYS A 241 16.34 -38.05 -44.21
CA LYS A 241 16.44 -39.52 -44.33
C LYS A 241 15.39 -40.15 -45.26
N ALA A 242 14.48 -39.35 -45.82
CA ALA A 242 13.41 -39.81 -46.70
C ALA A 242 13.63 -39.45 -48.19
N ALA A 243 14.81 -38.93 -48.53
CA ALA A 243 15.25 -38.66 -49.90
C ALA A 243 16.50 -39.49 -50.20
#